data_AF-A0A7H9BZV5-F1
#
_entry.id   AF-A0A7H9BZV5-F1
#
_cell.length_a   1.000
_cell.length_b   1.000
_cell.length_c   1.000
_cell.angle_alpha   90.00
_cell.angle_beta   90.00
_cell.angle_gamma   90.00
#
_symmetry.space_group_name_H-M   'P 1'
#
loop_
_entity.id
_entity.type
_entity.pdbx_description
1 polymer ?
#
loop_
_entity_poly.entity_id
_entity_poly.type
_entity_poly.pdbx_seq_one_letter_code
_entity_poly.pdbx_strand_id
1 'polypeptide(L)'
;MPFIQHNGKRILFIHIPKAGGTSVESWMKGLAPLRLFSMGIPHASRCTPQHYRAQDIEALLGEGFFDYAFTIVRNPYHRIESEYRMRAQLAKDSFWKGLPAFSPWVEENLDLQRRAKFHLDNHLRPQWEFLGKNVEVFKLEDGLAAPLAAVAERLGVAPPQQNPHELRSDPLEIEWSPADRIRVRDHYARDFETFGYQP
;
A
#
# COMPACT_ATOMS: atom_id res chain seq x y z
N MET A 1 -1.82 -4.51 -7.12
CA MET A 1 -1.93 -3.41 -8.06
C MET A 1 -3.23 -3.60 -8.81
N PRO A 2 -4.26 -2.82 -8.51
CA PRO A 2 -5.38 -2.73 -9.41
C PRO A 2 -5.09 -1.75 -10.56
N PHE A 3 -5.80 -1.90 -11.66
CA PHE A 3 -5.79 -0.93 -12.75
C PHE A 3 -7.18 -0.71 -13.30
N ILE A 4 -7.35 0.40 -14.03
CA ILE A 4 -8.56 0.68 -14.81
C ILE A 4 -8.19 0.94 -16.27
N GLN A 5 -9.17 0.70 -17.15
CA GLN A 5 -9.11 1.13 -18.54
C GLN A 5 -10.29 2.06 -18.81
N HIS A 6 -10.00 3.28 -19.22
CA HIS A 6 -11.00 4.32 -19.48
C HIS A 6 -10.50 5.27 -20.57
N ASN A 7 -11.37 5.70 -21.48
CA ASN A 7 -11.02 6.57 -22.62
C ASN A 7 -9.78 6.11 -23.42
N GLY A 8 -9.64 4.80 -23.63
CA GLY A 8 -8.51 4.22 -24.35
C GLY A 8 -7.17 4.22 -23.61
N LYS A 9 -7.15 4.62 -22.33
CA LYS A 9 -5.95 4.66 -21.47
C LYS A 9 -6.03 3.60 -20.38
N ARG A 10 -4.89 2.98 -20.09
CA ARG A 10 -4.71 1.99 -19.02
C ARG A 10 -3.86 2.60 -17.90
N ILE A 11 -4.47 2.79 -16.74
CA ILE A 11 -3.83 3.42 -15.58
C ILE A 11 -3.62 2.37 -14.49
N LEU A 12 -2.37 2.10 -14.16
CA LEU A 12 -1.97 1.19 -13.09
C LEU A 12 -1.81 1.95 -11.77
N PHE A 13 -2.49 1.49 -10.73
CA PHE A 13 -2.20 1.89 -9.36
C PHE A 13 -1.40 0.80 -8.66
N ILE A 14 -0.15 1.11 -8.36
CA ILE A 14 0.73 0.26 -7.54
C ILE A 14 0.33 0.45 -6.08
N HIS A 15 -0.68 -0.33 -5.65
CA HIS A 15 -1.19 -0.28 -4.29
C HIS A 15 -0.18 -0.92 -3.31
N ILE A 16 0.50 -0.04 -2.58
CA ILE A 16 1.30 -0.38 -1.40
C ILE A 16 0.37 -0.38 -0.18
N PRO A 17 0.27 -1.51 0.56
CA PRO A 17 -0.62 -1.58 1.72
C PRO A 17 -0.35 -0.46 2.71
N LYS A 18 -1.44 0.11 3.24
CA LYS A 18 -1.44 1.16 4.28
C LYS A 18 -0.92 2.53 3.87
N ALA A 19 -0.80 2.76 2.57
CA ALA A 19 -0.47 4.06 1.98
C ALA A 19 -1.70 4.72 1.28
N GLY A 20 -2.90 4.60 1.86
CA GLY A 20 -4.11 5.27 1.35
C GLY A 20 -4.80 4.58 0.17
N GLY A 21 -4.44 3.33 -0.14
CA GLY A 21 -4.91 2.65 -1.35
C GLY A 21 -6.42 2.48 -1.48
N THR A 22 -7.15 2.21 -0.38
CA THR A 22 -8.61 2.04 -0.43
C THR A 22 -9.34 3.29 -0.96
N SER A 23 -8.87 4.48 -0.59
CA SER A 23 -9.44 5.76 -1.03
C SER A 23 -9.23 5.96 -2.55
N VAL A 24 -8.05 5.65 -3.06
CA VAL A 24 -7.71 5.69 -4.49
C VAL A 24 -8.51 4.64 -5.28
N GLU A 25 -8.54 3.40 -4.80
CA GLU A 25 -9.28 2.30 -5.43
C GLU A 25 -10.77 2.62 -5.52
N SER A 26 -11.35 3.16 -4.44
CA SER A 26 -12.77 3.53 -4.43
C SER A 26 -13.09 4.60 -5.47
N TRP A 27 -12.22 5.60 -5.63
CA TRP A 27 -12.40 6.63 -6.65
C TRP A 27 -12.23 6.06 -8.06
N MET A 28 -11.15 5.30 -8.31
CA MET A 28 -10.89 4.67 -9.62
C MET A 28 -12.02 3.73 -10.04
N LYS A 29 -12.58 2.96 -9.10
CA LYS A 29 -13.75 2.09 -9.34
C LYS A 29 -15.00 2.86 -9.76
N GLY A 30 -15.12 4.13 -9.36
CA GLY A 30 -16.19 5.02 -9.83
C GLY A 30 -16.01 5.50 -11.28
N LEU A 31 -14.80 5.45 -11.83
CA LEU A 31 -14.50 5.85 -13.22
C LEU A 31 -14.63 4.68 -14.19
N ALA A 32 -14.16 3.50 -13.80
CA ALA A 32 -14.21 2.29 -14.62
C ALA A 32 -14.04 1.02 -13.76
N PRO A 33 -14.43 -0.17 -14.27
CA PRO A 33 -14.26 -1.41 -13.53
C PRO A 33 -12.81 -1.68 -13.12
N LEU A 34 -12.60 -1.86 -11.81
CA LEU A 34 -11.30 -2.20 -11.25
C LEU A 34 -10.89 -3.62 -11.68
N ARG A 35 -9.69 -3.76 -12.25
CA ARG A 35 -9.07 -5.03 -12.67
C ARG A 35 -7.97 -5.42 -11.69
N LEU A 36 -7.62 -6.71 -11.65
CA LEU A 36 -6.63 -7.29 -10.72
C LEU A 36 -6.89 -6.94 -9.25
N PHE A 37 -8.15 -7.14 -8.85
CA PHE A 37 -8.61 -6.98 -7.48
C PHE A 37 -9.34 -8.26 -7.05
N SER A 38 -9.08 -8.74 -5.83
CA SER A 38 -9.74 -9.92 -5.27
C SER A 38 -9.95 -9.75 -3.76
N MET A 39 -11.08 -10.26 -3.25
CA MET A 39 -11.36 -10.23 -1.80
C MET A 39 -10.52 -11.23 -0.99
N GLY A 40 -9.84 -12.18 -1.65
CA GLY A 40 -8.95 -13.15 -1.04
C GLY A 40 -7.81 -13.56 -1.96
N ILE A 41 -6.82 -14.28 -1.41
CA ILE A 41 -5.65 -14.74 -2.17
C ILE A 41 -6.11 -15.85 -3.12
N PRO A 42 -6.00 -15.68 -4.45
CA PRO A 42 -6.32 -16.74 -5.39
C PRO A 42 -5.41 -17.96 -5.19
N HIS A 43 -5.90 -19.17 -5.44
CA HIS A 43 -5.13 -20.42 -5.23
C HIS A 43 -3.77 -20.47 -5.95
N ALA A 44 -3.67 -19.83 -7.12
CA ALA A 44 -2.44 -19.77 -7.91
C ALA A 44 -1.49 -18.62 -7.51
N SER A 45 -1.81 -17.89 -6.42
CA SER A 45 -1.05 -16.73 -5.97
C SER A 45 -0.58 -16.87 -4.52
N ARG A 46 0.43 -16.08 -4.16
CA ARG A 46 0.93 -15.95 -2.77
C ARG A 46 0.39 -14.71 -2.04
N CYS A 47 -0.24 -13.79 -2.78
CA CYS A 47 -0.90 -12.60 -2.23
C CYS A 47 -2.11 -12.21 -3.08
N THR A 48 -2.93 -11.29 -2.59
CA THR A 48 -4.02 -10.72 -3.39
C THR A 48 -3.43 -9.96 -4.58
N PRO A 49 -4.09 -9.96 -5.76
CA PRO A 49 -3.57 -9.29 -6.94
C PRO A 49 -3.40 -7.78 -6.73
N GLN A 50 -4.22 -7.17 -5.86
CA GLN A 50 -4.06 -5.78 -5.45
C GLN A 50 -2.78 -5.49 -4.64
N HIS A 51 -2.00 -6.49 -4.23
CA HIS A 51 -0.69 -6.30 -3.58
C HIS A 51 0.51 -6.91 -4.32
N TYR A 52 0.37 -7.21 -5.63
CA TYR A 52 1.53 -7.51 -6.48
C TYR A 52 2.53 -6.34 -6.57
N ARG A 53 3.77 -6.63 -6.98
CA ARG A 53 4.82 -5.64 -7.33
C ARG A 53 4.78 -5.31 -8.83
N ALA A 54 5.39 -4.22 -9.25
CA ALA A 54 5.36 -3.79 -10.65
C ALA A 54 5.92 -4.87 -11.58
N GLN A 55 7.04 -5.46 -11.18
CA GLN A 55 7.67 -6.58 -11.87
C GLN A 55 6.78 -7.82 -12.02
N ASP A 56 5.90 -8.09 -11.04
CA ASP A 56 5.00 -9.24 -11.10
C ASP A 56 3.92 -8.99 -12.16
N ILE A 57 3.42 -7.76 -12.24
CA ILE A 57 2.45 -7.33 -13.25
C ILE A 57 3.07 -7.26 -14.65
N GLU A 58 4.27 -6.71 -14.76
CA GLU A 58 5.01 -6.59 -16.02
C GLU A 58 5.33 -7.98 -16.60
N ALA A 59 5.66 -8.96 -15.76
CA ALA A 59 5.83 -10.34 -16.17
C ALA A 59 4.52 -10.99 -16.69
N LEU A 60 3.36 -10.58 -16.16
CA LEU A 60 2.05 -11.12 -16.55
C LEU A 60 1.47 -10.46 -17.80
N LEU A 61 1.67 -9.16 -17.97
CA LEU A 61 0.99 -8.34 -18.98
C LEU A 61 1.92 -7.76 -20.05
N GLY A 62 3.25 -7.82 -19.83
CA GLY A 62 4.27 -7.24 -20.70
C GLY A 62 4.65 -5.81 -20.35
N GLU A 63 5.90 -5.45 -20.67
CA GLU A 63 6.40 -4.06 -20.61
C GLU A 63 5.57 -3.17 -21.56
N GLY A 64 5.27 -1.94 -21.13
CA GLY A 64 4.46 -1.00 -21.93
C GLY A 64 2.97 -1.30 -21.98
N PHE A 65 2.47 -2.27 -21.19
CA PHE A 65 1.02 -2.52 -21.11
C PHE A 65 0.24 -1.34 -20.47
N PHE A 66 0.86 -0.50 -19.65
CA PHE A 66 0.18 0.64 -19.03
C PHE A 66 0.65 1.96 -19.63
N ASP A 67 -0.30 2.86 -19.89
CA ASP A 67 -0.02 4.22 -20.36
C ASP A 67 0.51 5.12 -19.24
N TYR A 68 0.17 4.78 -17.99
CA TYR A 68 0.60 5.47 -16.80
C TYR A 68 0.56 4.53 -15.60
N ALA A 69 1.60 4.60 -14.76
CA ALA A 69 1.68 3.89 -13.50
C ALA A 69 2.06 4.87 -12.39
N PHE A 70 1.37 4.77 -11.26
CA PHE A 70 1.67 5.58 -10.10
C PHE A 70 1.53 4.77 -8.80
N THR A 71 2.13 5.27 -7.74
CA THR A 71 2.00 4.73 -6.40
C THR A 71 1.90 5.83 -5.38
N ILE A 72 1.44 5.46 -4.19
CA ILE A 72 1.52 6.30 -3.00
C ILE A 72 2.33 5.54 -1.97
N VAL A 73 3.35 6.21 -1.43
CA VAL A 73 4.17 5.72 -0.33
C VAL A 73 3.81 6.43 0.96
N ARG A 74 4.24 5.87 2.08
CA ARG A 74 4.02 6.43 3.41
C ARG A 74 5.29 6.31 4.24
N ASN A 75 5.50 7.21 5.19
CA ASN A 75 6.58 7.08 6.15
C ASN A 75 6.51 5.68 6.81
N PRO A 76 7.62 4.91 6.83
CA PRO A 76 7.62 3.54 7.35
C PRO A 76 7.08 3.40 8.78
N TYR A 77 7.34 4.37 9.67
CA TYR A 77 6.80 4.39 11.03
C TYR A 77 5.27 4.49 11.02
N HIS A 78 4.71 5.49 10.33
CA HIS A 78 3.26 5.67 10.22
C HIS A 78 2.58 4.48 9.53
N ARG A 79 3.27 3.82 8.59
CA ARG A 79 2.77 2.62 7.91
C ARG A 79 2.65 1.45 8.89
N ILE A 80 3.66 1.21 9.72
CA ILE A 80 3.65 0.17 10.77
C ILE A 80 2.54 0.44 11.79
N GLU A 81 2.39 1.69 12.26
CA GLU A 81 1.32 2.03 13.18
C GLU A 81 -0.06 1.77 12.59
N SER A 82 -0.29 2.20 11.34
CA SER A 82 -1.57 2.01 10.66
C SER A 82 -1.91 0.54 10.48
N GLU A 83 -0.89 -0.29 10.28
CA GLU A 83 -1.01 -1.72 10.14
C GLU A 83 -1.32 -2.41 11.49
N TYR A 84 -0.63 -2.01 12.56
CA TYR A 84 -0.91 -2.49 13.92
C TYR A 84 -2.33 -2.10 14.37
N ARG A 85 -2.75 -0.85 14.16
CA ARG A 85 -4.11 -0.38 14.49
C ARG A 85 -5.18 -1.18 13.76
N MET A 86 -4.98 -1.49 12.48
CA MET A 86 -5.91 -2.33 11.72
C MET A 86 -6.00 -3.74 12.29
N ARG A 87 -4.86 -4.35 12.66
CA ARG A 87 -4.87 -5.66 13.32
C ARG A 87 -5.54 -5.64 14.68
N ALA A 88 -5.35 -4.57 15.45
CA ALA A 88 -6.00 -4.42 16.74
C ALA A 88 -7.52 -4.38 16.58
N GLN A 89 -8.01 -3.68 15.54
CA GLN A 89 -9.42 -3.66 15.22
C GLN A 89 -9.95 -5.05 14.81
N LEU A 90 -9.27 -5.74 13.90
CA LEU A 90 -9.65 -7.10 13.49
C LEU A 90 -9.61 -8.11 14.64
N ALA A 91 -8.70 -7.93 15.60
CA ALA A 91 -8.62 -8.77 16.78
C ALA A 91 -9.77 -8.51 17.77
N LYS A 92 -10.24 -7.26 17.93
CA LYS A 92 -11.45 -6.96 18.72
C LYS A 92 -12.68 -7.65 18.14
N ASP A 93 -12.77 -7.73 16.82
CA ASP A 93 -13.87 -8.39 16.12
C ASP A 93 -13.77 -9.93 16.16
N SER A 94 -12.62 -10.48 16.59
CA SER A 94 -12.36 -11.92 16.67
C SER A 94 -12.46 -12.46 18.10
N PHE A 95 -13.32 -13.45 18.31
CA PHE A 95 -13.55 -14.05 19.64
C PHE A 95 -12.37 -14.85 20.22
N TRP A 96 -11.34 -15.17 19.42
CA TRP A 96 -10.41 -16.27 19.76
C TRP A 96 -8.94 -15.90 19.92
N LYS A 97 -8.50 -14.68 19.56
CA LYS A 97 -7.09 -14.26 19.73
C LYS A 97 -6.96 -12.78 20.06
N GLY A 98 -6.31 -12.47 21.18
CA GLY A 98 -5.81 -11.13 21.46
C GLY A 98 -4.62 -10.78 20.57
N LEU A 99 -4.47 -9.50 20.24
CA LEU A 99 -3.27 -9.00 19.58
C LEU A 99 -2.15 -8.82 20.62
N PRO A 100 -0.90 -9.25 20.35
CA PRO A 100 0.23 -8.91 21.20
C PRO A 100 0.39 -7.39 21.35
N ALA A 101 1.07 -6.96 22.43
CA ALA A 101 1.50 -5.58 22.56
C ALA A 101 2.39 -5.15 21.38
N PHE A 102 2.52 -3.84 21.17
CA PHE A 102 3.13 -3.28 19.97
C PHE A 102 4.57 -3.77 19.73
N SER A 103 5.47 -3.67 20.71
CA SER A 103 6.88 -4.04 20.51
C SER A 103 7.07 -5.53 20.15
N PRO A 104 6.50 -6.50 20.91
CA PRO A 104 6.53 -7.91 20.50
C PRO A 104 5.91 -8.15 19.12
N TRP A 105 4.82 -7.45 18.80
CA TRP A 105 4.16 -7.56 17.51
C TRP A 105 5.07 -7.10 16.35
N VAL A 106 5.73 -5.95 16.50
CA VAL A 106 6.67 -5.42 15.49
C VAL A 106 7.86 -6.35 15.32
N GLU A 107 8.45 -6.82 16.42
CA GLU A 107 9.57 -7.77 16.40
C GLU A 107 9.24 -9.03 15.61
N GLU A 108 8.18 -9.73 16.01
CA GLU A 108 7.78 -11.00 15.40
C GLU A 108 7.45 -10.80 13.91
N ASN A 109 6.65 -9.79 13.58
CA ASN A 109 6.13 -9.65 12.22
C ASN A 109 7.17 -9.16 11.22
N LEU A 110 8.13 -8.33 11.63
CA LEU A 110 9.24 -7.96 10.74
C LEU A 110 10.23 -9.12 10.56
N ASP A 111 10.42 -9.96 11.57
CA ASP A 111 11.22 -11.19 11.43
C ASP A 111 10.57 -12.20 10.49
N LEU A 112 9.25 -12.40 10.63
CA LEU A 112 8.48 -13.25 9.72
C LEU A 112 8.51 -12.72 8.30
N GLN A 113 8.37 -11.41 8.09
CA GLN A 113 8.46 -10.82 6.75
C GLN A 113 9.82 -11.07 6.09
N ARG A 114 10.92 -10.94 6.85
CA ARG A 114 12.27 -11.20 6.32
C ARG A 114 12.42 -12.64 5.82
N ARG A 115 11.80 -13.61 6.50
CA ARG A 115 11.83 -15.04 6.13
C ARG A 115 10.80 -15.40 5.05
N ALA A 116 9.65 -14.76 5.05
CA ALA A 116 8.54 -14.99 4.15
C ALA A 116 8.09 -13.67 3.51
N LYS A 117 8.59 -13.41 2.30
CA LYS A 117 8.40 -12.11 1.61
C LYS A 117 6.93 -11.69 1.41
N PHE A 118 5.99 -12.64 1.41
CA PHE A 118 4.55 -12.41 1.25
C PHE A 118 3.78 -12.36 2.58
N HIS A 119 4.49 -12.32 3.71
CA HIS A 119 3.90 -12.23 5.04
C HIS A 119 2.85 -11.11 5.08
N LEU A 120 1.68 -11.45 5.63
CA LEU A 120 0.53 -10.55 5.74
C LEU A 120 0.16 -9.91 4.41
N ASP A 121 0.11 -10.69 3.33
CA ASP A 121 -0.32 -10.22 2.02
C ASP A 121 0.54 -9.06 1.47
N ASN A 122 1.85 -9.11 1.73
CA ASN A 122 2.85 -8.05 1.45
C ASN A 122 2.70 -6.75 2.28
N HIS A 123 1.87 -6.72 3.32
CA HIS A 123 1.66 -5.48 4.10
C HIS A 123 2.93 -4.93 4.75
N LEU A 124 3.88 -5.81 5.07
CA LEU A 124 5.15 -5.44 5.68
C LEU A 124 6.32 -5.46 4.70
N ARG A 125 6.09 -5.75 3.41
CA ARG A 125 7.15 -5.69 2.41
C ARG A 125 7.64 -4.24 2.25
N PRO A 126 8.96 -3.98 2.18
CA PRO A 126 9.48 -2.65 1.90
C PRO A 126 8.86 -2.05 0.63
N GLN A 127 8.53 -0.77 0.69
CA GLN A 127 7.78 -0.06 -0.34
C GLN A 127 8.57 0.06 -1.64
N TRP A 128 9.89 0.25 -1.55
CA TRP A 128 10.77 0.30 -2.71
C TRP A 128 10.73 -1.00 -3.53
N GLU A 129 10.45 -2.16 -2.91
CA GLU A 129 10.33 -3.45 -3.63
C GLU A 129 9.08 -3.52 -4.52
N PHE A 130 8.11 -2.61 -4.37
CA PHE A 130 6.91 -2.59 -5.24
C PHE A 130 7.12 -1.85 -6.54
N LEU A 131 8.14 -0.99 -6.63
CA LEU A 131 8.36 -0.12 -7.76
C LEU A 131 8.83 -0.89 -9.00
N GLY A 132 8.55 -0.30 -10.16
CA GLY A 132 9.08 -0.70 -11.46
C GLY A 132 9.68 0.52 -12.16
N LYS A 133 10.00 0.38 -13.44
CA LYS A 133 10.39 1.53 -14.26
C LYS A 133 9.19 2.47 -14.44
N ASN A 134 9.45 3.77 -14.55
CA ASN A 134 8.45 4.79 -14.92
C ASN A 134 7.19 4.82 -14.04
N VAL A 135 7.36 4.63 -12.72
CA VAL A 135 6.30 4.78 -11.73
C VAL A 135 6.40 6.17 -11.12
N GLU A 136 5.33 6.96 -11.22
CA GLU A 136 5.23 8.24 -10.51
C GLU A 136 4.92 7.99 -9.03
N VAL A 137 5.67 8.62 -8.13
CA VAL A 137 5.61 8.37 -6.69
C VAL A 137 5.07 9.60 -5.97
N PHE A 138 4.00 9.41 -5.20
CA PHE A 138 3.41 10.42 -4.32
C PHE A 138 3.56 9.99 -2.85
N LYS A 139 3.58 10.94 -1.91
CA LYS A 139 3.58 10.65 -0.47
C LYS A 139 2.18 10.84 0.09
N LEU A 140 1.73 9.90 0.92
CA LEU A 140 0.44 10.02 1.60
C LEU A 140 0.39 11.26 2.51
N GLU A 141 1.54 11.62 3.09
CA GLU A 141 1.67 12.81 3.94
C GLU A 141 1.36 14.13 3.22
N ASP A 142 1.51 14.17 1.89
CA ASP A 142 1.18 15.34 1.07
C ASP A 142 -0.31 15.33 0.63
N GLY A 143 -1.06 14.30 1.02
CA GLY A 143 -2.47 14.10 0.69
C GLY A 143 -2.70 13.46 -0.68
N LEU A 144 -3.98 13.23 -1.00
CA LEU A 144 -4.39 12.49 -2.20
C LEU A 144 -4.71 13.39 -3.40
N ALA A 145 -4.75 14.71 -3.25
CA ALA A 145 -5.18 15.60 -4.34
C ALA A 145 -4.27 15.50 -5.58
N ALA A 146 -2.95 15.52 -5.39
CA ALA A 146 -1.98 15.43 -6.48
C ALA A 146 -2.05 14.11 -7.27
N PRO A 147 -2.01 12.90 -6.64
CA PRO A 147 -2.12 11.66 -7.40
C PRO A 147 -3.45 11.54 -8.15
N LEU A 148 -4.56 11.99 -7.55
CA LEU A 148 -5.88 11.93 -8.18
C LEU A 148 -5.97 12.89 -9.37
N ALA A 149 -5.37 14.09 -9.27
CA ALA A 149 -5.28 15.03 -10.38
C ALA A 149 -4.45 14.48 -11.55
N ALA A 150 -3.31 13.85 -11.28
CA ALA A 150 -2.46 13.25 -12.31
C ALA A 150 -3.19 12.12 -13.07
N VAL A 151 -3.96 11.29 -12.37
CA VAL A 151 -4.80 10.27 -13.01
C VAL A 151 -5.92 10.90 -13.83
N ALA A 152 -6.60 11.92 -13.29
CA ALA A 152 -7.72 12.59 -13.95
C ALA A 152 -7.29 13.25 -15.27
N GLU A 153 -6.14 13.95 -15.27
CA GLU A 153 -5.53 14.54 -16.45
C GLU A 153 -5.29 13.50 -17.55
N ARG A 154 -4.67 12.36 -17.21
CA ARG A 154 -4.36 11.29 -18.17
C ARG A 154 -5.60 10.61 -18.75
N LEU A 155 -6.70 10.59 -17.99
CA LEU A 155 -7.97 10.01 -18.42
C LEU A 155 -8.88 11.01 -19.15
N GLY A 156 -8.54 12.32 -19.13
CA GLY A 156 -9.40 13.37 -19.66
C GLY A 156 -10.71 13.54 -18.89
N VAL A 157 -10.68 13.34 -17.58
CA VAL A 157 -11.84 13.48 -16.68
C VAL A 157 -11.58 14.57 -15.64
N ALA A 158 -12.64 15.04 -14.98
CA ALA A 158 -12.48 15.96 -13.86
C ALA A 158 -11.88 15.23 -12.63
N PRO A 159 -10.96 15.85 -11.88
CA PRO A 159 -10.55 15.33 -10.58
C PRO A 159 -11.74 15.32 -9.61
N PRO A 160 -11.69 14.50 -8.55
CA PRO A 160 -12.77 14.45 -7.59
C PRO A 160 -12.94 15.81 -6.89
N GLN A 161 -14.18 16.29 -6.77
CA GLN A 161 -14.50 17.58 -6.14
C GLN A 161 -14.17 17.61 -4.64
N GLN A 162 -14.15 16.44 -4.00
CA GLN A 162 -13.76 16.25 -2.61
C GLN A 162 -12.74 15.13 -2.54
N ASN A 163 -11.75 15.26 -1.67
CA ASN A 163 -10.81 14.16 -1.43
C ASN A 163 -11.61 12.92 -0.98
N PRO A 164 -11.35 11.74 -1.55
CA PRO A 164 -12.01 10.52 -1.09
C PRO A 164 -11.75 10.34 0.41
N HIS A 165 -12.76 9.92 1.15
CA HIS A 165 -12.63 9.72 2.60
C HIS A 165 -11.43 8.81 2.90
N GLU A 166 -10.49 9.32 3.70
CA GLU A 166 -9.43 8.51 4.27
C GLU A 166 -10.01 7.62 5.36
N LEU A 167 -9.88 6.30 5.19
CA LEU A 167 -10.17 5.37 6.28
C LEU A 167 -9.11 5.56 7.37
N ARG A 168 -9.48 6.25 8.44
CA ARG A 168 -8.67 6.35 9.65
C ARG A 168 -9.04 5.20 10.57
N SER A 169 -8.04 4.40 10.95
CA SER A 169 -8.20 3.41 12.01
C SER A 169 -8.41 4.12 13.34
N ASP A 170 -9.16 3.51 14.25
CA ASP A 170 -9.38 4.04 15.60
C ASP A 170 -8.06 4.45 16.27
N PRO A 171 -8.05 5.56 17.02
CA PRO A 171 -6.88 5.99 17.76
C PRO A 171 -6.55 4.93 18.82
N LEU A 172 -5.47 4.19 18.57
CA LEU A 172 -4.78 3.37 19.55
C LEU A 172 -3.45 4.05 19.84
N GLU A 173 -3.20 4.31 21.13
CA GLU A 173 -1.92 4.81 21.59
C GLU A 173 -0.85 3.73 21.39
N ILE A 174 0.26 4.13 20.76
CA ILE A 174 1.37 3.25 20.43
C ILE A 174 2.62 3.86 21.05
N GLU A 175 3.22 3.12 21.97
CA GLU A 175 4.50 3.48 22.55
C GLU A 175 5.63 2.81 21.77
N TRP A 176 6.56 3.62 21.28
CA TRP A 176 7.73 3.15 20.55
C TRP A 176 8.93 3.02 21.47
N SER A 177 9.44 1.81 21.68
CA SER A 177 10.74 1.64 22.33
C SER A 177 11.88 2.06 21.40
N PRO A 178 13.07 2.41 21.93
CA PRO A 178 14.25 2.63 21.10
C PRO A 178 14.60 1.43 20.20
N ALA A 179 14.39 0.20 20.70
CA ALA A 179 14.63 -1.02 19.94
C ALA A 179 13.67 -1.17 18.74
N ASP A 180 12.39 -0.80 18.91
CA ASP A 180 11.41 -0.82 17.81
C ASP A 180 11.79 0.17 16.71
N ARG A 181 12.23 1.38 17.11
CA ARG A 181 12.65 2.41 16.17
C ARG A 181 13.83 1.96 15.32
N ILE A 182 14.85 1.38 15.96
CA ILE A 182 16.02 0.80 15.29
C ILE A 182 15.59 -0.32 14.35
N ARG A 183 14.74 -1.25 14.81
CA ARG A 183 14.28 -2.39 14.01
C ARG A 183 13.55 -1.95 12.75
N VAL A 184 12.64 -0.98 12.86
CA VAL A 184 11.90 -0.43 11.70
C VAL A 184 12.83 0.34 10.77
N ARG A 185 13.71 1.18 11.32
CA ARG A 185 14.73 1.90 10.55
C ARG A 185 15.55 0.94 9.69
N ASP A 186 16.08 -0.11 10.30
CA ASP A 186 16.98 -1.05 9.62
C ASP A 186 16.21 -1.90 8.60
N HIS A 187 15.00 -2.35 8.93
CA HIS A 187 14.16 -3.12 8.00
C HIS A 187 13.75 -2.32 6.76
N TYR A 188 13.48 -1.02 6.93
CA TYR A 188 13.00 -0.13 5.87
C TYR A 188 14.05 0.91 5.43
N ALA A 189 15.34 0.68 5.68
CA ALA A 189 16.40 1.66 5.44
C ALA A 189 16.36 2.25 4.02
N ARG A 190 16.11 1.39 3.03
CA ARG A 190 16.00 1.81 1.63
C ARG A 190 14.70 2.54 1.30
N ASP A 191 13.61 2.34 2.04
CA ASP A 191 12.42 3.19 1.90
C ASP A 191 12.73 4.62 2.38
N PHE A 192 13.41 4.76 3.52
CA PHE A 192 13.80 6.08 4.03
C PHE A 192 14.67 6.83 3.03
N GLU A 193 15.68 6.17 2.49
CA GLU A 193 16.57 6.73 1.46
C GLU A 193 15.80 7.04 0.16
N THR A 194 15.11 6.06 -0.42
CA THR A 194 14.48 6.16 -1.75
C THR A 194 13.39 7.23 -1.78
N PHE A 195 12.63 7.37 -0.70
CA PHE A 195 11.50 8.31 -0.63
C PHE A 195 11.83 9.59 0.14
N GLY A 196 13.07 9.77 0.62
CA GLY A 196 13.48 10.95 1.37
C GLY A 196 12.66 11.14 2.64
N TYR A 197 12.44 10.06 3.41
CA TYR A 197 11.87 10.14 4.75
C TYR A 197 12.99 10.20 5.78
N GLN A 198 12.73 10.86 6.91
CA GLN A 198 13.65 10.87 8.04
C GLN A 198 13.56 9.52 8.79
N PRO A 199 14.69 8.81 8.95
CA PRO A 199 14.78 7.56 9.72
C PRO A 199 14.74 7.77 11.23
#